data_AF-A0A3S9MYG3-F1
#
_entry.id   AF-A0A3S9MYG3-F1
#
_cell.length_a   1.000
_cell.length_b   1.000
_cell.length_c   1.000
_cell.angle_alpha   90.00
_cell.angle_beta   90.00
_cell.angle_gamma   90.00
#
_symmetry.space_group_name_H-M   'P 1'
#
loop_
_entity.id
_entity.type
_entity.pdbx_description
1 polymer ?
#
loop_
_entity_poly.entity_id
_entity_poly.type
_entity_poly.pdbx_seq_one_letter_code
_entity_poly.pdbx_strand_id
1 'polypeptide(L)'
;MKERFSRYLKDNKNKIQLSVGEINLIDKIGEGGNGIVYKGEIFGKTFAFKFLLSNTSGKSLKTKTERFLAEYFNIVTIEKTNFIVKYVDYDLLNLEDEEGSAIIPVIMMKEYESSLKLDESENKGQNFIKLLNFLLDAVDEIHSQGIIHRDLKPENILVKDGKYVLADFGIASYNPEIFEIRAKTVKNERIGNRLFSAPEQEIAGKDSHPTMDIYAIGQILQWFATGNTHRGTGRKRISLKIEDERMFNGVIENCLKNEPSQRFQSIADIKQYIKDSREKDIFEYMYDFNRVVRSNFPKNNWGFVHSNDLERIDSLFQTFKDNEELFDNKLWWHDGSGNIDFTLTRKGLATWKFWDSEYSIKEIWVFYDNSVFNDFILVHHNKSEPFIVEGEETFHTAIVDDEHHISYSEYQNGYAEINGKVVDLADHKVEFIERAKEDGYFFVGLTYHCILRQRNDKTVRDFIETLKAKDGNIEIEELREFQWKIRKNKLTEVMMRL
;
A
#
# COMPACT_ATOMS: atom_id res chain seq x y z
N MET A 1 47.96 -0.95 -11.71
CA MET A 1 47.51 -1.18 -10.32
C MET A 1 46.84 -2.54 -10.11
N LYS A 2 45.79 -2.94 -10.85
CA LYS A 2 45.14 -4.25 -10.64
C LYS A 2 46.10 -5.45 -10.76
N GLU A 3 46.92 -5.49 -11.81
CA GLU A 3 47.93 -6.54 -12.00
C GLU A 3 49.02 -6.51 -10.92
N ARG A 4 49.43 -5.30 -10.50
CA ARG A 4 50.39 -5.08 -9.41
C ARG A 4 49.86 -5.62 -8.09
N PHE A 5 48.61 -5.30 -7.75
CA PHE A 5 47.92 -5.82 -6.57
C PHE A 5 47.78 -7.35 -6.62
N SER A 6 47.43 -7.91 -7.78
CA SER A 6 47.35 -9.37 -7.94
C SER A 6 48.69 -10.07 -7.74
N ARG A 7 49.81 -9.47 -8.19
CA ARG A 7 51.17 -9.99 -7.91
C ARG A 7 51.50 -9.92 -6.43
N TYR A 8 51.29 -8.76 -5.80
CA TYR A 8 51.47 -8.58 -4.36
C TYR A 8 50.71 -9.63 -3.53
N LEU A 9 49.44 -9.90 -3.85
CA LEU A 9 48.67 -10.94 -3.17
C LEU A 9 49.28 -12.33 -3.36
N LYS A 10 49.75 -12.66 -4.57
CA LYS A 10 50.39 -13.95 -4.85
C LYS A 10 51.68 -14.13 -4.04
N ASP A 11 52.51 -13.10 -3.99
CA ASP A 11 53.80 -13.14 -3.27
C ASP A 11 53.60 -13.22 -1.76
N ASN A 12 52.51 -12.64 -1.25
CA ASN A 12 52.14 -12.67 0.17
C ASN A 12 51.13 -13.79 0.53
N LYS A 13 50.93 -14.80 -0.34
CA LYS A 13 50.01 -15.93 -0.11
C LYS A 13 48.59 -15.48 0.29
N ASN A 14 48.08 -14.44 -0.36
CA ASN A 14 46.79 -13.78 -0.12
C ASN A 14 46.63 -13.15 1.27
N LYS A 15 47.72 -12.96 2.02
CA LYS A 15 47.70 -12.26 3.30
C LYS A 15 48.00 -10.78 3.12
N ILE A 16 47.27 -9.94 3.84
CA ILE A 16 47.50 -8.50 3.90
C ILE A 16 47.56 -8.04 5.35
N GLN A 17 48.33 -6.99 5.62
CA GLN A 17 48.41 -6.37 6.95
C GLN A 17 47.64 -5.05 6.94
N LEU A 18 46.59 -4.97 7.76
CA LEU A 18 45.88 -3.73 8.08
C LEU A 18 46.11 -3.37 9.57
N SER A 19 45.68 -2.19 9.99
CA SER A 19 45.76 -1.71 11.38
C SER A 19 45.01 -2.62 12.36
N VAL A 20 43.94 -3.26 11.90
CA VAL A 20 43.14 -4.22 12.66
C VAL A 20 43.79 -5.61 12.78
N GLY A 21 44.80 -5.93 11.97
CA GLY A 21 45.50 -7.22 12.01
C GLY A 21 45.83 -7.81 10.63
N GLU A 22 46.42 -9.02 10.65
CA GLU A 22 46.64 -9.83 9.44
C GLU A 22 45.31 -10.39 8.94
N ILE A 23 45.00 -10.18 7.67
CA ILE A 23 43.78 -10.67 7.01
C ILE A 23 44.17 -11.67 5.93
N ASN A 24 43.51 -12.82 5.94
CA ASN A 24 43.63 -13.80 4.86
C ASN A 24 42.52 -13.57 3.82
N LEU A 25 42.86 -13.08 2.63
CA LEU A 25 41.90 -12.95 1.54
C LEU A 25 41.61 -14.33 0.93
N ILE A 26 40.32 -14.66 0.81
CA ILE A 26 39.83 -15.97 0.38
C ILE A 26 39.44 -15.89 -1.10
N ASP A 27 38.36 -15.18 -1.40
CA ASP A 27 37.75 -15.15 -2.74
C ASP A 27 37.54 -13.72 -3.20
N LYS A 28 37.72 -13.49 -4.50
CA LYS A 28 37.27 -12.25 -5.14
C LYS A 28 35.76 -12.35 -5.37
N ILE A 29 34.98 -11.48 -4.73
CA ILE A 29 33.51 -11.51 -4.75
C ILE A 29 32.89 -10.42 -5.63
N GLY A 30 33.67 -9.40 -6.03
CA GLY A 30 33.18 -8.35 -6.94
C GLY A 30 34.29 -7.54 -7.57
N GLU A 31 34.03 -6.99 -8.75
CA GLU A 31 34.93 -6.04 -9.44
C GLU A 31 34.12 -4.99 -10.18
N GLY A 32 34.48 -3.71 -10.00
CA GLY A 32 33.93 -2.57 -10.72
C GLY A 32 35.01 -1.68 -11.33
N GLY A 33 34.62 -0.48 -11.76
CA GLY A 33 35.48 0.44 -12.51
C GLY A 33 36.81 0.77 -11.81
N ASN A 34 36.75 1.22 -10.56
CA ASN A 34 37.94 1.58 -9.77
C ASN A 34 38.12 0.75 -8.50
N GLY A 35 37.26 -0.24 -8.26
CA GLY A 35 37.23 -1.02 -7.01
C GLY A 35 37.21 -2.52 -7.23
N ILE A 36 37.83 -3.28 -6.33
CA ILE A 36 37.74 -4.74 -6.25
C ILE A 36 37.28 -5.12 -4.84
N VAL A 37 36.45 -6.16 -4.72
CA VAL A 37 35.95 -6.64 -3.44
C VAL A 37 36.40 -8.08 -3.22
N TYR A 38 37.03 -8.34 -2.08
CA TYR A 38 37.41 -9.68 -1.63
C TYR A 38 36.65 -10.08 -0.38
N LYS A 39 36.27 -11.35 -0.28
CA LYS A 39 36.01 -12.00 0.99
C LYS A 39 37.35 -12.24 1.69
N GLY A 40 37.45 -11.88 2.95
CA GLY A 40 38.63 -12.14 3.77
C GLY A 40 38.25 -12.59 5.17
N GLU A 41 39.18 -13.26 5.84
CA GLU A 41 39.03 -13.76 7.20
C GLU A 41 40.02 -13.06 8.14
N ILE A 42 39.50 -12.62 9.29
CA ILE A 42 40.27 -12.07 10.41
C ILE A 42 39.65 -12.58 11.71
N PHE A 43 40.47 -13.09 12.63
CA PHE A 43 40.02 -13.65 13.92
C PHE A 43 38.91 -14.72 13.81
N GLY A 44 38.97 -15.59 12.79
CA GLY A 44 37.97 -16.65 12.56
C GLY A 44 36.61 -16.15 12.05
N LYS A 45 36.52 -14.88 11.64
CA LYS A 45 35.30 -14.26 11.10
C LYS A 45 35.55 -13.72 9.70
N THR A 46 34.54 -13.83 8.85
CA THR A 46 34.61 -13.39 7.45
C THR A 46 33.97 -12.02 7.25
N PHE A 47 34.61 -11.23 6.39
CA PHE A 47 34.22 -9.87 6.01
C PHE A 47 34.47 -9.64 4.53
N ALA A 48 33.86 -8.59 3.99
CA ALA A 48 34.14 -8.09 2.64
C ALA A 48 35.08 -6.88 2.71
N PHE A 49 36.08 -6.85 1.83
CA PHE A 49 37.11 -5.81 1.76
C PHE A 49 37.08 -5.19 0.36
N LYS A 50 36.65 -3.93 0.27
CA LYS A 50 36.62 -3.15 -0.97
C LYS A 50 37.91 -2.34 -1.07
N PHE A 51 38.70 -2.56 -2.11
CA PHE A 51 39.97 -1.87 -2.36
C PHE A 51 39.82 -0.90 -3.53
N LEU A 52 40.31 0.33 -3.36
CA LEU A 52 40.36 1.33 -4.43
C LEU A 52 41.62 1.14 -5.28
N LEU A 53 41.50 0.45 -6.42
CA LEU A 53 42.61 0.19 -7.33
C LEU A 53 42.54 1.16 -8.52
N SER A 54 43.30 2.26 -8.47
CA SER A 54 43.34 3.23 -9.56
C SER A 54 44.70 3.31 -10.25
N ASN A 55 44.68 3.40 -11.59
CA ASN A 55 45.87 3.67 -12.41
C ASN A 55 46.07 5.18 -12.66
N THR A 56 45.19 6.04 -12.14
CA THR A 56 45.30 7.49 -12.30
C THR A 56 46.33 8.07 -11.34
N SER A 57 46.93 9.20 -11.71
CA SER A 57 47.92 9.92 -10.89
C SER A 57 47.48 11.36 -10.57
N GLY A 58 48.20 12.01 -9.66
CA GLY A 58 48.01 13.42 -9.31
C GLY A 58 46.60 13.75 -8.82
N LYS A 59 46.01 14.84 -9.34
CA LYS A 59 44.72 15.38 -8.90
C LYS A 59 43.55 14.40 -9.08
N SER A 60 43.61 13.54 -10.09
CA SER A 60 42.55 12.56 -10.36
C SER A 60 42.52 11.44 -9.30
N LEU A 61 43.70 10.93 -8.92
CA LEU A 61 43.82 9.95 -7.83
C LEU A 61 43.32 10.53 -6.51
N LYS A 62 43.74 11.76 -6.17
CA LYS A 62 43.29 12.45 -4.96
C LYS A 62 41.76 12.55 -4.90
N THR A 63 41.13 12.94 -6.00
CA THR A 63 39.66 13.06 -6.09
C THR A 63 38.97 11.72 -5.87
N LYS A 64 39.51 10.62 -6.40
CA LYS A 64 38.93 9.27 -6.20
C LYS A 64 39.10 8.79 -4.77
N THR A 65 40.26 9.02 -4.15
CA THR A 65 40.50 8.68 -2.74
C THR A 65 39.58 9.47 -1.81
N GLU A 66 39.40 10.77 -2.07
CA GLU A 66 38.45 11.62 -1.33
C GLU A 66 37.01 11.10 -1.46
N ARG A 67 36.58 10.65 -2.65
CA ARG A 67 35.25 10.01 -2.83
C ARG A 67 35.11 8.72 -2.06
N PHE A 68 36.14 7.89 -2.09
CA PHE A 68 36.14 6.60 -1.41
C PHE A 68 36.09 6.77 0.12
N LEU A 69 36.81 7.76 0.64
CA LEU A 69 36.74 8.14 2.05
C LEU A 69 35.38 8.73 2.43
N ALA A 70 34.82 9.59 1.57
CA ALA A 70 33.48 10.16 1.78
C ALA A 70 32.38 9.08 1.76
N GLU A 71 32.50 8.05 0.89
CA GLU A 71 31.60 6.89 0.89
C GLU A 71 31.61 6.20 2.25
N TYR A 72 32.78 5.95 2.82
CA TYR A 72 32.89 5.36 4.16
C TYR A 72 32.23 6.23 5.23
N PHE A 73 32.66 7.49 5.35
CA PHE A 73 32.19 8.38 6.40
C PHE A 73 30.68 8.63 6.32
N ASN A 74 30.17 8.94 5.13
CA ASN A 74 28.76 9.26 4.98
C ASN A 74 27.89 8.06 5.37
N ILE A 75 28.31 6.83 5.09
CA ILE A 75 27.55 5.62 5.46
C ILE A 75 27.59 5.35 6.96
N VAL A 76 28.76 5.47 7.60
CA VAL A 76 28.86 5.22 9.05
C VAL A 76 28.16 6.30 9.89
N THR A 77 27.92 7.48 9.32
CA THR A 77 27.19 8.58 9.99
C THR A 77 25.68 8.52 9.86
N ILE A 78 25.13 7.63 9.03
CA ILE A 78 23.68 7.47 8.88
C ILE A 78 23.10 6.87 10.17
N GLU A 79 22.11 7.53 10.77
CA GLU A 79 21.50 7.09 12.03
C GLU A 79 20.64 5.83 11.86
N LYS A 80 19.92 5.73 10.74
CA LYS A 80 19.07 4.59 10.40
C LYS A 80 19.72 3.75 9.31
N THR A 81 20.22 2.57 9.68
CA THR A 81 20.94 1.66 8.79
C THR A 81 20.23 0.31 8.65
N ASN A 82 18.89 0.29 8.68
CA ASN A 82 18.15 -0.98 8.67
C ASN A 82 18.31 -1.71 7.34
N PHE A 83 18.40 -0.93 6.27
CA PHE A 83 18.43 -1.42 4.90
C PHE A 83 19.76 -1.15 4.21
N ILE A 84 20.78 -0.71 4.93
CA ILE A 84 22.06 -0.28 4.36
C ILE A 84 23.17 -1.27 4.77
N VAL A 85 24.11 -1.49 3.86
CA VAL A 85 25.34 -2.26 4.13
C VAL A 85 26.07 -1.73 5.37
N LYS A 86 26.55 -2.65 6.22
CA LYS A 86 27.23 -2.28 7.47
C LYS A 86 28.73 -2.20 7.23
N TYR A 87 29.27 -0.99 7.31
CA TYR A 87 30.71 -0.75 7.30
C TYR A 87 31.29 -0.93 8.69
N VAL A 88 32.52 -1.44 8.75
CA VAL A 88 33.23 -1.77 9.98
C VAL A 88 34.41 -0.84 10.15
N ASP A 89 35.24 -0.71 9.13
CA ASP A 89 36.51 0.02 9.23
C ASP A 89 36.96 0.58 7.87
N TYR A 90 37.79 1.63 7.92
CA TYR A 90 38.50 2.20 6.78
C TYR A 90 39.99 2.22 7.08
N ASP A 91 40.80 1.72 6.14
CA ASP A 91 42.24 1.63 6.32
C ASP A 91 43.01 1.91 5.02
N LEU A 92 44.34 2.01 5.15
CA LEU A 92 45.30 2.24 4.09
C LEU A 92 46.28 1.08 4.04
N LEU A 93 46.13 0.22 3.02
CA LEU A 93 47.10 -0.85 2.76
C LEU A 93 48.36 -0.28 2.12
N ASN A 94 49.50 -0.47 2.77
CA ASN A 94 50.81 -0.19 2.22
C ASN A 94 51.29 -1.40 1.40
N LEU A 95 51.36 -1.22 0.09
CA LEU A 95 51.91 -2.19 -0.84
C LEU A 95 53.35 -1.80 -1.16
N GLU A 96 54.30 -2.66 -0.81
CA GLU A 96 55.70 -2.54 -1.18
C GLU A 96 56.10 -3.69 -2.12
N ASP A 97 56.63 -3.36 -3.28
CA ASP A 97 57.15 -4.31 -4.26
C ASP A 97 58.32 -3.71 -5.07
N GLU A 98 58.79 -4.43 -6.09
CA GLU A 98 59.88 -3.98 -6.97
C GLU A 98 59.55 -2.66 -7.73
N GLU A 99 58.27 -2.29 -7.86
CA GLU A 99 57.82 -1.04 -8.47
C GLU A 99 57.70 0.12 -7.46
N GLY A 100 58.08 -0.10 -6.20
CA GLY A 100 58.13 0.89 -5.11
C GLY A 100 57.00 0.76 -4.09
N SER A 101 56.69 1.84 -3.36
CA SER A 101 55.57 1.87 -2.40
C SER A 101 54.29 2.41 -3.04
N ALA A 102 53.15 1.80 -2.76
CA ALA A 102 51.82 2.30 -3.11
C ALA A 102 50.86 2.21 -1.92
N ILE A 103 49.96 3.17 -1.81
CA ILE A 103 48.92 3.20 -0.76
C ILE A 103 47.58 2.87 -1.40
N ILE A 104 46.89 1.87 -0.88
CA ILE A 104 45.58 1.41 -1.37
C ILE A 104 44.55 1.60 -0.26
N PRO A 105 43.59 2.52 -0.41
CA PRO A 105 42.44 2.62 0.48
C PRO A 105 41.59 1.34 0.49
N VAL A 106 41.16 0.93 1.68
CA VAL A 106 40.36 -0.28 1.93
C VAL A 106 39.17 0.07 2.82
N ILE A 107 37.98 -0.39 2.45
CA ILE A 107 36.80 -0.40 3.34
C ILE A 107 36.51 -1.84 3.72
N MET A 108 36.45 -2.10 5.02
CA MET A 108 35.98 -3.35 5.61
C MET A 108 34.48 -3.26 5.89
N MET A 109 33.71 -4.25 5.45
CA MET A 109 32.26 -4.31 5.62
C MET A 109 31.78 -5.73 5.94
N LYS A 110 30.57 -5.84 6.48
CA LYS A 110 29.93 -7.14 6.75
C LYS A 110 29.82 -7.96 5.45
N GLU A 111 30.07 -9.27 5.53
CA GLU A 111 29.85 -10.19 4.41
C GLU A 111 28.35 -10.47 4.18
N TYR A 112 27.97 -10.47 2.90
CA TYR A 112 26.66 -10.87 2.37
C TYR A 112 26.83 -12.03 1.39
N GLU A 113 25.79 -12.85 1.22
CA GLU A 113 25.86 -14.11 0.46
C GLU A 113 26.01 -13.88 -1.04
N SER A 114 25.28 -12.91 -1.57
CA SER A 114 25.32 -12.54 -2.99
C SER A 114 24.68 -11.18 -3.24
N SER A 115 24.83 -10.65 -4.45
CA SER A 115 23.96 -9.60 -4.96
C SER A 115 22.62 -10.19 -5.43
N LEU A 116 21.62 -9.33 -5.65
CA LEU A 116 20.32 -9.71 -6.16
C LEU A 116 20.48 -10.40 -7.53
N LYS A 117 19.81 -11.53 -7.68
CA LYS A 117 19.76 -12.34 -8.90
C LYS A 117 18.32 -12.49 -9.36
N LEU A 118 18.15 -12.90 -10.62
CA LEU A 118 16.83 -13.34 -11.08
C LEU A 118 16.35 -14.52 -10.26
N ASP A 119 15.07 -14.47 -9.92
CA ASP A 119 14.37 -15.55 -9.25
C ASP A 119 13.56 -16.33 -10.28
N GLU A 120 13.83 -17.63 -10.36
CA GLU A 120 13.12 -18.60 -11.21
C GLU A 120 12.29 -19.59 -10.37
N SER A 121 12.19 -19.37 -9.06
CA SER A 121 11.42 -20.22 -8.16
C SER A 121 9.90 -20.01 -8.34
N GLU A 122 9.11 -20.98 -7.86
CA GLU A 122 7.65 -20.86 -7.82
C GLU A 122 7.17 -19.68 -6.97
N ASN A 123 7.99 -19.24 -6.01
CA ASN A 123 7.70 -18.14 -5.09
C ASN A 123 8.11 -16.75 -5.64
N LYS A 124 8.46 -16.65 -6.92
CA LYS A 124 8.88 -15.40 -7.56
C LYS A 124 7.93 -14.22 -7.31
N GLY A 125 6.62 -14.48 -7.30
CA GLY A 125 5.60 -13.47 -7.00
C GLY A 125 5.73 -12.87 -5.60
N GLN A 126 5.89 -13.72 -4.58
CA GLN A 126 6.08 -13.28 -3.20
C GLN A 126 7.43 -12.56 -3.02
N ASN A 127 8.48 -13.06 -3.66
CA ASN A 127 9.80 -12.43 -3.60
C ASN A 127 9.83 -11.09 -4.35
N PHE A 128 9.04 -10.91 -5.41
CA PHE A 128 8.83 -9.62 -6.06
C PHE A 128 8.23 -8.59 -5.09
N ILE A 129 7.19 -8.97 -4.32
CA ILE A 129 6.58 -8.09 -3.31
C ILE A 129 7.58 -7.75 -2.20
N LYS A 130 8.34 -8.74 -1.70
CA LYS A 130 9.40 -8.50 -0.71
C LYS A 130 10.47 -7.54 -1.23
N LEU A 131 10.90 -7.69 -2.48
CA LEU A 131 11.86 -6.82 -3.12
C LEU A 131 11.30 -5.40 -3.30
N LEU A 132 10.04 -5.27 -3.74
CA LEU A 132 9.36 -3.98 -3.84
C LEU A 132 9.36 -3.26 -2.49
N ASN A 133 8.86 -3.91 -1.44
CA ASN A 133 8.78 -3.30 -0.11
C ASN A 133 10.16 -2.89 0.40
N PHE A 134 11.16 -3.75 0.22
CA PHE A 134 12.54 -3.41 0.55
C PHE A 134 13.03 -2.17 -0.22
N LEU A 135 12.84 -2.12 -1.54
CA LEU A 135 13.28 -0.99 -2.36
C LEU A 135 12.62 0.31 -1.92
N LEU A 136 11.31 0.28 -1.65
CA LEU A 136 10.59 1.45 -1.17
C LEU A 136 11.14 1.88 0.20
N ASP A 137 11.24 0.99 1.18
CA ASP A 137 11.68 1.37 2.52
C ASP A 137 13.14 1.81 2.58
N ALA A 138 14.04 1.11 1.85
CA ALA A 138 15.45 1.46 1.80
C ALA A 138 15.69 2.82 1.13
N VAL A 139 14.98 3.09 0.03
CA VAL A 139 15.15 4.34 -0.73
C VAL A 139 14.50 5.51 0.00
N ASP A 140 13.35 5.31 0.64
CA ASP A 140 12.70 6.29 1.51
C ASP A 140 13.61 6.68 2.69
N GLU A 141 14.27 5.69 3.32
CA GLU A 141 15.22 5.89 4.41
C GLU A 141 16.39 6.80 4.00
N ILE A 142 17.02 6.56 2.85
CA ILE A 142 18.15 7.37 2.39
C ILE A 142 17.69 8.75 1.84
N HIS A 143 16.54 8.82 1.16
CA HIS A 143 15.99 10.08 0.65
C HIS A 143 15.62 11.03 1.79
N SER A 144 15.04 10.51 2.88
CA SER A 144 14.72 11.28 4.09
C SER A 144 15.96 11.88 4.78
N GLN A 145 17.13 11.29 4.53
CA GLN A 145 18.43 11.77 5.04
C GLN A 145 19.16 12.64 4.01
N GLY A 146 18.50 13.02 2.91
CA GLY A 146 19.06 13.88 1.86
C GLY A 146 20.09 13.17 0.99
N ILE A 147 20.05 11.84 0.89
CA ILE A 147 20.94 11.02 0.06
C ILE A 147 20.17 10.51 -1.15
N ILE A 148 20.71 10.70 -2.36
CA ILE A 148 20.18 10.12 -3.60
C ILE A 148 21.22 9.13 -4.11
N HIS A 149 20.86 7.87 -4.28
CA HIS A 149 21.81 6.78 -4.53
C HIS A 149 22.46 6.86 -5.92
N ARG A 150 21.68 7.15 -6.97
CA ARG A 150 22.09 7.34 -8.38
C ARG A 150 22.68 6.12 -9.10
N ASP A 151 23.01 5.04 -8.39
CA ASP A 151 23.47 3.77 -8.98
C ASP A 151 22.65 2.57 -8.51
N LEU A 152 21.33 2.72 -8.36
CA LEU A 152 20.48 1.58 -8.00
C LEU A 152 20.47 0.56 -9.15
N LYS A 153 20.89 -0.67 -8.84
CA LYS A 153 20.95 -1.82 -9.75
C LYS A 153 21.01 -3.12 -8.94
N PRO A 154 20.70 -4.28 -9.54
CA PRO A 154 20.72 -5.56 -8.83
C PRO A 154 22.05 -5.89 -8.14
N GLU A 155 23.17 -5.51 -8.75
CA GLU A 155 24.52 -5.73 -8.20
C GLU A 155 24.75 -4.98 -6.87
N ASN A 156 24.00 -3.90 -6.65
CA ASN A 156 24.10 -3.04 -5.46
C ASN A 156 23.05 -3.41 -4.39
N ILE A 157 22.26 -4.46 -4.61
CA ILE A 157 21.32 -4.99 -3.63
C ILE A 157 21.89 -6.31 -3.14
N LEU A 158 22.37 -6.37 -1.90
CA LEU A 158 22.97 -7.56 -1.31
C LEU A 158 21.93 -8.39 -0.56
N VAL A 159 22.11 -9.70 -0.56
CA VAL A 159 21.20 -10.69 0.04
C VAL A 159 21.89 -11.40 1.19
N LYS A 160 21.18 -11.58 2.31
CA LYS A 160 21.59 -12.42 3.44
C LYS A 160 20.37 -12.92 4.21
N ASP A 161 20.27 -14.23 4.44
CA ASP A 161 19.15 -14.86 5.15
C ASP A 161 17.77 -14.45 4.58
N GLY A 162 17.67 -14.32 3.25
CA GLY A 162 16.45 -13.88 2.56
C GLY A 162 16.07 -12.40 2.76
N LYS A 163 16.95 -11.61 3.39
CA LYS A 163 16.81 -10.15 3.54
C LYS A 163 17.71 -9.42 2.54
N TYR A 164 17.26 -8.24 2.15
CA TYR A 164 17.99 -7.37 1.24
C TYR A 164 18.63 -6.20 2.00
N VAL A 165 19.78 -5.73 1.52
CA VAL A 165 20.38 -4.44 1.92
C VAL A 165 20.94 -3.72 0.71
N LEU A 166 21.01 -2.40 0.78
CA LEU A 166 21.55 -1.52 -0.23
C LEU A 166 23.04 -1.27 0.00
N ALA A 167 23.82 -1.32 -1.06
CA ALA A 167 25.27 -1.15 -1.04
C ALA A 167 25.75 -0.22 -2.18
N ASP A 168 27.02 0.19 -2.08
CA ASP A 168 27.75 0.99 -3.07
C ASP A 168 27.21 2.42 -3.30
N PHE A 169 27.53 3.31 -2.36
CA PHE A 169 27.16 4.72 -2.40
C PHE A 169 28.24 5.61 -3.02
N GLY A 170 29.17 5.02 -3.77
CA GLY A 170 30.35 5.71 -4.31
C GLY A 170 30.03 6.84 -5.31
N ILE A 171 28.81 6.89 -5.86
CA ILE A 171 28.34 7.99 -6.72
C ILE A 171 27.08 8.69 -6.19
N ALA A 172 26.70 8.40 -4.94
CA ALA A 172 25.54 9.03 -4.33
C ALA A 172 25.71 10.55 -4.25
N SER A 173 24.60 11.26 -4.34
CA SER A 173 24.52 12.69 -4.06
C SER A 173 24.07 12.88 -2.62
N TYR A 174 24.75 13.77 -1.90
CA TYR A 174 24.49 14.04 -0.49
C TYR A 174 24.07 15.50 -0.34
N ASN A 175 23.03 15.76 0.47
CA ASN A 175 22.56 17.12 0.71
C ASN A 175 23.70 17.97 1.31
N PRO A 176 24.08 19.09 0.66
CA PRO A 176 25.19 19.93 1.07
C PRO A 176 25.05 20.56 2.47
N GLU A 177 23.83 20.67 3.00
CA GLU A 177 23.54 21.20 4.33
C GLU A 177 23.65 20.14 5.43
N ILE A 178 23.63 18.86 5.06
CA ILE A 178 23.63 17.72 6.00
C ILE A 178 25.01 17.07 6.09
N PHE A 179 25.76 17.01 4.98
CA PHE A 179 27.08 16.33 4.92
C PHE A 179 28.21 17.31 4.61
N GLU A 180 29.14 17.48 5.56
CA GLU A 180 30.31 18.37 5.43
C GLU A 180 31.42 17.80 4.54
N ILE A 181 31.64 16.47 4.55
CA ILE A 181 32.67 15.81 3.75
C ILE A 181 32.14 15.61 2.32
N ARG A 182 32.68 16.38 1.38
CA ARG A 182 32.35 16.28 -0.05
C ARG A 182 33.56 15.87 -0.86
N ALA A 183 33.35 14.95 -1.78
CA ALA A 183 34.19 14.88 -2.96
C ALA A 183 33.37 15.39 -4.15
N LYS A 184 33.82 16.48 -4.79
CA LYS A 184 33.13 17.05 -5.96
C LYS A 184 33.00 15.98 -7.04
N THR A 185 31.77 15.64 -7.41
CA THR A 185 31.52 14.89 -8.65
C THR A 185 31.96 15.80 -9.80
N VAL A 186 33.03 15.43 -10.50
CA VAL A 186 33.48 16.17 -11.68
C VAL A 186 32.38 15.99 -12.73
N LYS A 187 31.88 17.10 -13.29
CA LYS A 187 30.73 17.19 -14.22
C LYS A 187 30.76 16.24 -15.45
N ASN A 188 31.81 15.45 -15.67
CA ASN A 188 32.10 14.75 -16.92
C ASN A 188 32.37 13.23 -16.83
N GLU A 189 32.17 12.56 -15.68
CA GLU A 189 32.27 11.08 -15.66
C GLU A 189 30.93 10.45 -16.05
N ARG A 190 30.87 9.91 -17.28
CA ARG A 190 29.77 9.04 -17.73
C ARG A 190 29.65 7.84 -16.77
N ILE A 191 28.54 7.74 -16.06
CA ILE A 191 28.25 6.61 -15.16
C ILE A 191 28.03 5.35 -16.03
N GLY A 192 28.77 4.30 -15.69
CA GLY A 192 29.13 3.19 -16.58
C GLY A 192 28.12 2.04 -16.71
N ASN A 193 26.85 2.19 -16.30
CA ASN A 193 25.84 1.17 -16.62
C ASN A 193 24.49 1.81 -16.99
N ARG A 194 24.12 1.67 -18.27
CA ARG A 194 22.91 2.29 -18.83
C ARG A 194 21.63 1.51 -18.50
N LEU A 195 21.71 0.24 -18.12
CA LEU A 195 20.50 -0.59 -18.09
C LEU A 195 19.47 -0.11 -17.05
N PHE A 196 19.92 0.31 -15.87
CA PHE A 196 19.03 0.72 -14.77
C PHE A 196 18.93 2.24 -14.57
N SER A 197 19.90 3.01 -15.09
CA SER A 197 19.97 4.46 -14.91
C SER A 197 18.88 5.21 -15.69
N ALA A 198 18.38 6.29 -15.10
CA ALA A 198 17.40 7.18 -15.72
C ALA A 198 18.00 7.95 -16.92
N PRO A 199 17.21 8.27 -17.96
CA PRO A 199 17.70 8.95 -19.17
C PRO A 199 18.44 10.27 -18.88
N GLU A 200 17.94 11.06 -17.93
CA GLU A 200 18.54 12.34 -17.56
C GLU A 200 19.91 12.22 -16.88
N GLN A 201 20.24 11.05 -16.32
CA GLN A 201 21.57 10.80 -15.75
C GLN A 201 22.67 10.71 -16.82
N GLU A 202 22.30 10.54 -18.10
CA GLU A 202 23.24 10.54 -19.22
C GLU A 202 23.64 11.98 -19.63
N ILE A 203 22.88 12.98 -19.18
CA ILE A 203 23.11 14.39 -19.48
C ILE A 203 24.09 14.99 -18.47
N ALA A 204 25.27 15.39 -18.95
CA ALA A 204 26.29 16.01 -18.12
C ALA A 204 25.77 17.29 -17.45
N GLY A 205 26.02 17.43 -16.13
CA GLY A 205 25.68 18.62 -15.36
C GLY A 205 24.22 18.74 -14.91
N LYS A 206 23.40 17.69 -15.05
CA LYS A 206 22.06 17.64 -14.46
C LYS A 206 22.13 17.45 -12.94
N ASP A 207 21.31 18.20 -12.21
CA ASP A 207 21.20 18.06 -10.75
C ASP A 207 20.56 16.73 -10.36
N SER A 208 21.04 16.15 -9.27
CA SER A 208 20.48 14.91 -8.72
C SER A 208 19.07 15.14 -8.18
N HIS A 209 18.15 14.24 -8.49
CA HIS A 209 16.76 14.30 -8.02
C HIS A 209 16.27 12.89 -7.61
N PRO A 210 15.40 12.75 -6.59
CA PRO A 210 14.83 11.46 -6.16
C PRO A 210 14.23 10.61 -7.30
N THR A 211 13.68 11.27 -8.32
CA THR A 211 13.12 10.63 -9.52
C THR A 211 14.10 9.74 -10.30
N MET A 212 15.42 9.93 -10.11
CA MET A 212 16.45 9.08 -10.72
C MET A 212 16.44 7.68 -10.08
N ASP A 213 16.36 7.61 -8.76
CA ASP A 213 16.29 6.34 -8.02
C ASP A 213 14.93 5.66 -8.24
N ILE A 214 13.85 6.44 -8.32
CA ILE A 214 12.50 5.93 -8.66
C ILE A 214 12.49 5.23 -10.02
N TYR A 215 13.16 5.81 -11.03
CA TYR A 215 13.29 5.15 -12.33
C TYR A 215 14.03 3.82 -12.21
N ALA A 216 15.14 3.80 -11.46
CA ALA A 216 15.92 2.59 -11.24
C ALA A 216 15.14 1.50 -10.49
N ILE A 217 14.30 1.86 -9.51
CA ILE A 217 13.33 0.95 -8.87
C ILE A 217 12.45 0.29 -9.94
N GLY A 218 11.87 1.09 -10.84
CA GLY A 218 11.07 0.58 -11.95
C GLY A 218 11.83 -0.42 -12.83
N GLN A 219 13.11 -0.12 -13.14
CA GLN A 219 13.95 -1.01 -13.95
C GLN A 219 14.27 -2.32 -13.23
N ILE A 220 14.57 -2.27 -11.93
CA ILE A 220 14.87 -3.44 -11.11
C ILE A 220 13.65 -4.34 -11.03
N LEU A 221 12.46 -3.79 -10.77
CA LEU A 221 11.22 -4.55 -10.71
C LEU A 221 10.86 -5.18 -12.06
N GLN A 222 11.00 -4.43 -13.15
CA GLN A 222 10.78 -4.94 -14.51
C GLN A 222 11.74 -6.09 -14.84
N TRP A 223 13.02 -5.90 -14.54
CA TRP A 223 14.04 -6.91 -14.74
C TRP A 223 13.79 -8.15 -13.88
N PHE A 224 13.48 -7.99 -12.59
CA PHE A 224 13.22 -9.10 -11.69
C PHE A 224 12.03 -9.94 -12.18
N ALA A 225 10.94 -9.28 -12.60
CA ALA A 225 9.76 -9.96 -13.10
C ALA A 225 9.98 -10.65 -14.46
N THR A 226 10.68 -10.01 -15.40
CA THR A 226 10.69 -10.44 -16.82
C THR A 226 12.04 -10.92 -17.36
N GLY A 227 13.10 -10.83 -16.56
CA GLY A 227 14.48 -11.08 -16.98
C GLY A 227 15.12 -9.94 -17.78
N ASN A 228 14.36 -8.90 -18.14
CA ASN A 228 14.80 -7.85 -19.06
C ASN A 228 14.47 -6.46 -18.54
N THR A 229 15.36 -5.49 -18.72
CA THR A 229 15.08 -4.06 -18.50
C THR A 229 14.28 -3.47 -19.66
N HIS A 230 13.63 -2.31 -19.47
CA HIS A 230 12.91 -1.62 -20.54
C HIS A 230 13.44 -0.21 -20.77
N ARG A 231 13.51 0.22 -22.03
CA ARG A 231 13.80 1.62 -22.40
C ARG A 231 12.86 2.00 -23.56
N GLY A 232 12.22 3.16 -23.47
CA GLY A 232 11.31 3.66 -24.50
C GLY A 232 9.83 3.36 -24.22
N THR A 233 9.04 3.23 -25.28
CA THR A 233 7.59 2.97 -25.21
C THR A 233 7.29 1.48 -25.41
N GLY A 234 6.19 0.99 -24.84
CA GLY A 234 5.72 -0.39 -25.08
C GLY A 234 6.37 -1.43 -24.17
N ARG A 235 6.36 -1.18 -22.85
CA ARG A 235 6.84 -2.14 -21.84
C ARG A 235 6.04 -3.44 -21.90
N LYS A 236 6.75 -4.57 -21.83
CA LYS A 236 6.11 -5.87 -21.54
C LYS A 236 5.53 -5.82 -20.13
N ARG A 237 4.21 -5.96 -20.00
CA ARG A 237 3.54 -6.10 -18.70
C ARG A 237 4.11 -7.30 -17.95
N ILE A 238 4.28 -7.13 -16.64
CA ILE A 238 4.69 -8.25 -15.79
C ILE A 238 3.55 -9.26 -15.76
N SER A 239 3.90 -10.55 -15.73
CA SER A 239 2.95 -11.64 -15.54
C SER A 239 3.49 -12.54 -14.44
N LEU A 240 2.97 -12.37 -13.23
CA LEU A 240 3.38 -13.08 -12.02
C LEU A 240 2.13 -13.65 -11.36
N LYS A 241 2.23 -14.81 -10.72
CA LYS A 241 1.13 -15.37 -9.93
C LYS A 241 0.98 -14.60 -8.61
N ILE A 242 0.46 -13.37 -8.68
CA ILE A 242 0.21 -12.47 -7.54
C ILE A 242 -1.15 -11.77 -7.69
N GLU A 243 -1.78 -11.48 -6.56
CA GLU A 243 -2.91 -10.55 -6.49
C GLU A 243 -2.45 -9.14 -6.90
N ASP A 244 -3.38 -8.30 -7.35
CA ASP A 244 -3.11 -6.90 -7.71
C ASP A 244 -2.04 -6.69 -8.81
N GLU A 245 -1.85 -7.65 -9.72
CA GLU A 245 -0.86 -7.55 -10.82
C GLU A 245 -1.05 -6.26 -11.66
N ARG A 246 -2.29 -5.78 -11.81
CA ARG A 246 -2.59 -4.51 -12.50
C ARG A 246 -2.00 -3.31 -11.78
N MET A 247 -2.13 -3.25 -10.45
CA MET A 247 -1.54 -2.20 -9.63
C MET A 247 -0.01 -2.17 -9.79
N PHE A 248 0.66 -3.32 -9.65
CA PHE A 248 2.12 -3.39 -9.79
C PHE A 248 2.58 -3.01 -11.19
N ASN A 249 1.80 -3.36 -12.23
CA ASN A 249 2.09 -2.89 -13.57
C ASN A 249 2.06 -1.36 -13.67
N GLY A 250 1.07 -0.73 -13.03
CA GLY A 250 0.94 0.74 -12.95
C GLY A 250 2.05 1.41 -12.13
N VAL A 251 2.52 0.80 -11.04
CA VAL A 251 3.69 1.29 -10.28
C VAL A 251 4.92 1.37 -11.19
N ILE A 252 5.27 0.25 -11.83
CA ILE A 252 6.45 0.20 -12.72
C ILE A 252 6.27 1.18 -13.89
N GLU A 253 5.04 1.39 -14.39
CA GLU A 253 4.78 2.23 -15.56
C GLU A 253 5.03 3.69 -15.23
N ASN A 254 4.52 4.15 -14.09
CA ASN A 254 4.75 5.50 -13.61
C ASN A 254 6.22 5.74 -13.21
N CYS A 255 6.93 4.73 -12.67
CA CYS A 255 8.37 4.84 -12.40
C CYS A 255 9.20 5.02 -13.68
N LEU A 256 8.82 4.36 -14.78
CA LEU A 256 9.61 4.29 -16.02
C LEU A 256 9.31 5.38 -17.06
N LYS A 257 8.48 6.38 -16.73
CA LYS A 257 8.24 7.50 -17.64
C LYS A 257 9.53 8.25 -17.95
N ASN A 258 9.75 8.62 -19.21
CA ASN A 258 10.99 9.28 -19.62
C ASN A 258 11.16 10.66 -18.95
N GLU A 259 10.10 11.47 -18.92
CA GLU A 259 10.12 12.78 -18.28
C GLU A 259 10.08 12.67 -16.75
N PRO A 260 11.08 13.18 -16.01
CA PRO A 260 11.15 13.05 -14.56
C PRO A 260 9.93 13.63 -13.82
N SER A 261 9.35 14.70 -14.35
CA SER A 261 8.17 15.36 -13.77
C SER A 261 6.88 14.54 -13.92
N GLN A 262 6.86 13.54 -14.79
CA GLN A 262 5.70 12.68 -14.99
C GLN A 262 5.77 11.40 -14.15
N ARG A 263 6.93 11.08 -13.55
CA ARG A 263 7.11 9.97 -12.61
C ARG A 263 6.48 10.31 -11.26
N PHE A 264 6.43 9.34 -10.36
CA PHE A 264 6.30 9.62 -8.93
C PHE A 264 7.44 10.55 -8.50
N GLN A 265 7.13 11.54 -7.66
CA GLN A 265 8.11 12.53 -7.20
C GLN A 265 8.77 12.11 -5.89
N SER A 266 8.12 11.22 -5.12
CA SER A 266 8.62 10.66 -3.87
C SER A 266 8.29 9.17 -3.72
N ILE A 267 8.96 8.49 -2.78
CA ILE A 267 8.56 7.13 -2.39
C ILE A 267 7.17 7.11 -1.73
N ALA A 268 6.82 8.17 -1.01
CA ALA A 268 5.48 8.32 -0.42
C ALA A 268 4.39 8.29 -1.50
N ASP A 269 4.62 8.91 -2.66
CA ASP A 269 3.67 8.88 -3.79
C ASP A 269 3.45 7.45 -4.29
N ILE A 270 4.50 6.62 -4.33
CA ILE A 270 4.41 5.21 -4.73
C ILE A 270 3.59 4.42 -3.69
N LYS A 271 3.91 4.60 -2.41
CA LYS A 271 3.20 3.95 -1.30
C LYS A 271 1.71 4.35 -1.30
N GLN A 272 1.42 5.61 -1.55
CA GLN A 272 0.06 6.13 -1.66
C GLN A 272 -0.67 5.55 -2.88
N TYR A 273 -0.04 5.53 -4.05
CA TYR A 273 -0.61 4.90 -5.25
C TYR A 273 -0.95 3.42 -5.03
N ILE A 274 -0.07 2.67 -4.37
CA ILE A 274 -0.31 1.26 -4.02
C ILE A 274 -1.54 1.15 -3.11
N LYS A 275 -1.65 2.01 -2.09
CA LYS A 275 -2.79 2.04 -1.18
C LYS A 275 -4.10 2.34 -1.92
N ASP A 276 -4.09 3.32 -2.81
CA ASP A 276 -5.28 3.77 -3.55
C ASP A 276 -5.70 2.80 -4.68
N SER A 277 -4.75 2.03 -5.20
CA SER A 277 -4.97 1.09 -6.31
C SER A 277 -5.28 -0.32 -5.85
N ARG A 278 -5.13 -0.63 -4.56
CA ARG A 278 -5.41 -1.96 -4.01
C ARG A 278 -6.92 -2.12 -3.88
N GLU A 279 -7.49 -3.13 -4.52
CA GLU A 279 -8.88 -3.51 -4.23
C GLU A 279 -8.93 -4.00 -2.79
N LYS A 280 -9.72 -3.34 -1.95
CA LYS A 280 -9.85 -3.70 -0.54
C LYS A 280 -10.37 -5.13 -0.42
N ASP A 281 -9.70 -5.93 0.39
CA ASP A 281 -10.04 -7.34 0.56
C ASP A 281 -11.45 -7.50 1.17
N ILE A 282 -12.20 -8.51 0.73
CA ILE A 282 -13.56 -8.75 1.22
C ILE A 282 -13.65 -8.88 2.75
N PHE A 283 -12.62 -9.46 3.42
CA PHE A 283 -12.59 -9.58 4.87
C PHE A 283 -12.26 -8.25 5.54
N GLU A 284 -11.47 -7.38 4.91
CA GLU A 284 -11.22 -6.03 5.43
C GLU A 284 -12.54 -5.26 5.58
N TYR A 285 -13.45 -5.34 4.60
CA TYR A 285 -14.81 -4.78 4.75
C TYR A 285 -15.58 -5.42 5.91
N MET A 286 -15.58 -6.75 6.02
CA MET A 286 -16.30 -7.46 7.08
C MET A 286 -15.78 -7.09 8.48
N TYR A 287 -14.46 -6.94 8.62
CA TYR A 287 -13.85 -6.48 9.87
C TYR A 287 -14.24 -5.04 10.21
N ASP A 288 -14.35 -4.16 9.21
CA ASP A 288 -14.80 -2.79 9.41
C ASP A 288 -16.27 -2.75 9.88
N PHE A 289 -17.16 -3.53 9.26
CA PHE A 289 -18.54 -3.66 9.71
C PHE A 289 -18.62 -4.22 11.15
N ASN A 290 -17.91 -5.31 11.41
CA ASN A 290 -17.82 -5.94 12.73
C ASN A 290 -17.30 -4.94 13.78
N ARG A 291 -16.33 -4.10 13.44
CA ARG A 291 -15.78 -3.06 14.32
C ARG A 291 -16.81 -1.99 14.66
N VAL A 292 -17.55 -1.48 13.68
CA VAL A 292 -18.61 -0.47 13.89
C VAL A 292 -19.73 -1.04 14.79
N VAL A 293 -20.13 -2.28 14.54
CA VAL A 293 -21.12 -2.97 15.38
C VAL A 293 -20.61 -3.14 16.82
N ARG A 294 -19.38 -3.64 17.00
CA ARG A 294 -18.81 -3.94 18.32
C ARG A 294 -18.50 -2.70 19.14
N SER A 295 -18.15 -1.57 18.50
CA SER A 295 -17.92 -0.31 19.22
C SER A 295 -19.22 0.24 19.82
N ASN A 296 -20.37 -0.01 19.18
CA ASN A 296 -21.69 0.42 19.67
C ASN A 296 -22.35 -0.62 20.59
N PHE A 297 -22.13 -1.91 20.36
CA PHE A 297 -22.74 -3.03 21.11
C PHE A 297 -21.71 -4.04 21.62
N PRO A 298 -20.82 -3.68 22.59
CA PRO A 298 -19.72 -4.57 23.01
C PRO A 298 -20.15 -5.78 23.86
N LYS A 299 -21.31 -5.72 24.52
CA LYS A 299 -21.81 -6.79 25.39
C LYS A 299 -22.66 -7.78 24.58
N ASN A 300 -22.03 -8.83 24.06
CA ASN A 300 -22.70 -9.89 23.32
C ASN A 300 -22.43 -11.25 23.96
N ASN A 301 -23.37 -11.72 24.78
CA ASN A 301 -23.19 -12.95 25.55
C ASN A 301 -23.57 -14.21 24.77
N TRP A 302 -24.26 -14.12 23.62
CA TRP A 302 -24.72 -15.30 22.86
C TRP A 302 -25.00 -15.07 21.36
N GLY A 303 -24.24 -14.19 20.70
CA GLY A 303 -24.32 -13.89 19.27
C GLY A 303 -25.26 -12.75 18.90
N PHE A 304 -26.38 -12.58 19.60
CA PHE A 304 -27.39 -11.55 19.36
C PHE A 304 -27.44 -10.47 20.45
N VAL A 305 -27.63 -9.23 20.03
CA VAL A 305 -27.91 -8.08 20.89
C VAL A 305 -29.21 -7.42 20.45
N HIS A 306 -30.19 -7.36 21.34
CA HIS A 306 -31.42 -6.59 21.13
C HIS A 306 -31.28 -5.20 21.75
N SER A 307 -31.83 -4.19 21.07
CA SER A 307 -31.89 -2.82 21.59
C SER A 307 -33.14 -2.12 21.08
N ASN A 308 -33.91 -1.54 22.00
CA ASN A 308 -34.97 -0.57 21.74
C ASN A 308 -34.61 0.83 22.29
N ASP A 309 -33.36 1.01 22.75
CA ASP A 309 -32.80 2.30 23.14
C ASP A 309 -32.53 3.13 21.87
N LEU A 310 -33.37 4.14 21.65
CA LEU A 310 -33.34 4.97 20.45
C LEU A 310 -32.05 5.79 20.34
N GLU A 311 -31.47 6.29 21.43
CA GLU A 311 -30.19 7.02 21.40
C GLU A 311 -29.06 6.11 20.94
N ARG A 312 -29.08 4.86 21.43
CA ARG A 312 -28.07 3.86 21.06
C ARG A 312 -28.21 3.39 19.62
N ILE A 313 -29.44 3.22 19.14
CA ILE A 313 -29.73 2.90 17.72
C ILE A 313 -29.24 4.05 16.83
N ASP A 314 -29.56 5.29 17.20
CA ASP A 314 -29.15 6.48 16.47
C ASP A 314 -27.62 6.61 16.39
N SER A 315 -26.92 6.36 17.51
CA SER A 315 -25.45 6.31 17.57
C SER A 315 -24.85 5.26 16.64
N LEU A 316 -25.47 4.08 16.51
CA LEU A 316 -25.00 3.03 15.60
C LEU A 316 -25.02 3.51 14.15
N PHE A 317 -26.16 4.02 13.68
CA PHE A 317 -26.29 4.48 12.30
C PHE A 317 -25.49 5.75 12.03
N GLN A 318 -25.31 6.63 13.02
CA GLN A 318 -24.38 7.74 12.94
C GLN A 318 -22.94 7.25 12.79
N THR A 319 -22.53 6.22 13.54
CA THR A 319 -21.19 5.63 13.39
C THR A 319 -21.00 5.04 11.98
N PHE A 320 -22.01 4.38 11.41
CA PHE A 320 -21.95 3.93 10.01
C PHE A 320 -21.80 5.09 9.03
N LYS A 321 -22.57 6.18 9.22
CA LYS A 321 -22.48 7.38 8.39
C LYS A 321 -21.11 8.06 8.49
N ASP A 322 -20.58 8.21 9.69
CA ASP A 322 -19.26 8.82 9.93
C ASP A 322 -18.11 7.98 9.34
N ASN A 323 -18.36 6.70 9.03
CA ASN A 323 -17.39 5.76 8.48
C ASN A 323 -17.81 5.21 7.10
N GLU A 324 -18.66 5.93 6.35
CA GLU A 324 -19.23 5.42 5.10
C GLU A 324 -18.17 5.09 4.04
N GLU A 325 -17.07 5.84 4.01
CA GLU A 325 -15.92 5.61 3.13
C GLU A 325 -15.24 4.25 3.36
N LEU A 326 -15.41 3.62 4.54
CA LEU A 326 -14.87 2.29 4.78
C LEU A 326 -15.57 1.20 3.96
N PHE A 327 -16.75 1.47 3.42
CA PHE A 327 -17.61 0.44 2.84
C PHE A 327 -17.68 0.46 1.33
N ASP A 328 -17.15 1.46 0.62
CA ASP A 328 -17.11 1.53 -0.86
C ASP A 328 -18.43 1.10 -1.55
N ASN A 329 -19.56 1.59 -1.02
CA ASN A 329 -20.92 1.25 -1.46
C ASN A 329 -21.24 -0.26 -1.41
N LYS A 330 -20.70 -0.96 -0.41
CA LYS A 330 -20.97 -2.38 -0.12
C LYS A 330 -21.91 -2.58 1.07
N LEU A 331 -22.29 -1.51 1.76
CA LEU A 331 -23.24 -1.54 2.88
C LEU A 331 -24.67 -1.43 2.33
N TRP A 332 -25.40 -2.53 2.40
CA TRP A 332 -26.68 -2.71 1.71
C TRP A 332 -27.77 -3.19 2.66
N TRP A 333 -29.01 -3.09 2.22
CA TRP A 333 -30.17 -3.60 2.94
C TRP A 333 -31.02 -4.56 2.11
N HIS A 334 -31.80 -5.39 2.80
CA HIS A 334 -32.70 -6.37 2.21
C HIS A 334 -34.01 -6.45 3.00
N ASP A 335 -35.10 -6.04 2.37
CA ASP A 335 -36.46 -5.97 2.94
C ASP A 335 -37.36 -7.16 2.55
N GLY A 336 -36.85 -8.08 1.73
CA GLY A 336 -37.58 -9.23 1.20
C GLY A 336 -37.80 -9.17 -0.32
N SER A 337 -37.70 -7.97 -0.91
CA SER A 337 -37.87 -7.73 -2.34
C SER A 337 -36.57 -7.85 -3.13
N GLY A 338 -35.44 -7.52 -2.51
CA GLY A 338 -34.10 -7.70 -3.07
C GLY A 338 -33.03 -6.95 -2.28
N ASN A 339 -31.82 -6.99 -2.82
CA ASN A 339 -30.67 -6.26 -2.32
C ASN A 339 -30.62 -4.86 -2.92
N ILE A 340 -30.53 -3.84 -2.08
CA ILE A 340 -30.51 -2.44 -2.52
C ILE A 340 -29.32 -1.72 -1.86
N ASP A 341 -28.60 -0.92 -2.63
CA ASP A 341 -27.56 -0.02 -2.12
C ASP A 341 -28.21 1.23 -1.51
N PHE A 342 -27.60 1.83 -0.49
CA PHE A 342 -28.17 3.02 0.14
C PHE A 342 -27.13 4.05 0.57
N THR A 343 -27.56 5.31 0.58
CA THR A 343 -26.88 6.37 1.33
C THR A 343 -27.64 6.64 2.63
N LEU A 344 -26.92 6.81 3.74
CA LEU A 344 -27.52 7.13 5.04
C LEU A 344 -27.64 8.64 5.23
N THR A 345 -28.84 9.09 5.57
CA THR A 345 -29.09 10.48 6.01
C THR A 345 -29.87 10.48 7.31
N ARG A 346 -29.37 11.16 8.33
CA ARG A 346 -30.07 11.33 9.61
C ARG A 346 -31.19 12.36 9.45
N LYS A 347 -32.43 11.99 9.79
CA LYS A 347 -33.60 12.88 9.73
C LYS A 347 -34.15 13.25 11.12
N GLY A 348 -33.81 12.45 12.14
CA GLY A 348 -34.17 12.69 13.54
C GLY A 348 -33.62 11.60 14.45
N LEU A 349 -33.96 11.64 15.75
CA LEU A 349 -33.57 10.58 16.70
C LEU A 349 -34.12 9.23 16.22
N ALA A 350 -33.22 8.29 15.92
CA ALA A 350 -33.55 6.97 15.38
C ALA A 350 -34.43 7.03 14.11
N THR A 351 -34.42 8.16 13.40
CA THR A 351 -35.15 8.34 12.14
C THR A 351 -34.12 8.59 11.04
N TRP A 352 -34.02 7.62 10.15
CA TRP A 352 -32.94 7.54 9.16
C TRP A 352 -33.52 7.31 7.78
N LYS A 353 -32.96 8.00 6.79
CA LYS A 353 -33.22 7.78 5.38
C LYS A 353 -32.18 6.83 4.80
N PHE A 354 -32.64 5.74 4.22
CA PHE A 354 -31.86 4.77 3.47
C PHE A 354 -32.19 4.98 1.99
N TRP A 355 -31.27 5.64 1.28
CA TRP A 355 -31.52 6.12 -0.09
C TRP A 355 -32.67 7.13 -0.12
N ASP A 356 -33.83 6.77 -0.66
CA ASP A 356 -35.01 7.63 -0.73
C ASP A 356 -36.00 7.32 0.40
N SER A 357 -35.85 6.21 1.11
CA SER A 357 -36.84 5.72 2.06
C SER A 357 -36.50 6.12 3.50
N GLU A 358 -37.36 6.90 4.14
CA GLU A 358 -37.27 7.35 5.53
C GLU A 358 -37.97 6.37 6.47
N TYR A 359 -37.26 5.95 7.52
CA TYR A 359 -37.74 5.01 8.53
C TYR A 359 -37.56 5.56 9.95
N SER A 360 -38.65 5.53 10.73
CA SER A 360 -38.58 5.62 12.18
C SER A 360 -38.28 4.23 12.76
N ILE A 361 -37.06 4.04 13.25
CA ILE A 361 -36.60 2.77 13.80
C ILE A 361 -37.13 2.60 15.23
N LYS A 362 -37.81 1.48 15.47
CA LYS A 362 -38.41 1.11 16.75
C LYS A 362 -37.42 0.33 17.61
N GLU A 363 -36.75 -0.65 17.01
CA GLU A 363 -35.78 -1.52 17.66
C GLU A 363 -34.88 -2.21 16.63
N ILE A 364 -33.78 -2.75 17.10
CA ILE A 364 -32.86 -3.55 16.29
C ILE A 364 -32.45 -4.85 16.99
N TRP A 365 -32.13 -5.85 16.18
CA TRP A 365 -31.42 -7.05 16.58
C TRP A 365 -30.11 -7.15 15.82
N VAL A 366 -28.99 -7.10 16.52
CA VAL A 366 -27.66 -7.14 15.93
C VAL A 366 -27.04 -8.51 16.15
N PHE A 367 -26.64 -9.17 15.08
CA PHE A 367 -25.85 -10.39 15.14
C PHE A 367 -24.42 -10.09 14.74
N TYR A 368 -23.46 -10.52 15.57
CA TYR A 368 -22.06 -10.55 15.18
C TYR A 368 -21.30 -11.68 15.88
N ASP A 369 -20.33 -12.27 15.20
CA ASP A 369 -19.43 -13.28 15.77
C ASP A 369 -17.98 -13.15 15.28
N ASN A 370 -17.09 -14.05 15.71
CA ASN A 370 -15.68 -14.05 15.30
C ASN A 370 -15.47 -14.45 13.82
N SER A 371 -16.52 -14.96 13.16
CA SER A 371 -16.42 -15.37 11.77
C SER A 371 -16.64 -14.22 10.80
N VAL A 372 -17.25 -13.11 11.26
CA VAL A 372 -17.53 -11.83 10.57
C VAL A 372 -18.42 -11.92 9.32
N PHE A 373 -18.38 -13.00 8.54
CA PHE A 373 -19.19 -13.19 7.34
C PHE A 373 -20.68 -13.46 7.62
N ASN A 374 -21.07 -13.64 8.89
CA ASN A 374 -22.46 -13.85 9.29
C ASN A 374 -23.11 -12.60 9.89
N ASP A 375 -22.36 -11.51 10.04
CA ASP A 375 -22.83 -10.35 10.78
C ASP A 375 -23.99 -9.66 10.04
N PHE A 376 -25.00 -9.19 10.78
CA PHE A 376 -26.13 -8.43 10.22
C PHE A 376 -26.85 -7.64 11.32
N ILE A 377 -27.63 -6.66 10.89
CA ILE A 377 -28.56 -5.91 11.73
C ILE A 377 -29.96 -6.13 11.17
N LEU A 378 -30.87 -6.66 11.97
CA LEU A 378 -32.30 -6.66 11.69
C LEU A 378 -32.90 -5.38 12.28
N VAL A 379 -33.54 -4.59 11.44
CA VAL A 379 -34.20 -3.33 11.80
C VAL A 379 -35.70 -3.55 11.80
N HIS A 380 -36.38 -3.13 12.86
CA HIS A 380 -37.83 -3.04 12.94
C HIS A 380 -38.22 -1.56 12.96
N HIS A 381 -39.07 -1.13 12.02
CA HIS A 381 -39.49 0.26 11.91
C HIS A 381 -41.01 0.40 12.06
N ASN A 382 -41.43 1.58 12.51
CA ASN A 382 -42.84 1.94 12.58
C ASN A 382 -43.38 2.35 11.20
N LYS A 383 -44.70 2.28 11.06
CA LYS A 383 -45.48 3.07 10.12
C LYS A 383 -45.18 4.55 10.34
N SER A 384 -44.97 5.26 9.25
CA SER A 384 -44.72 6.70 9.27
C SER A 384 -46.01 7.50 9.10
N GLU A 385 -46.02 8.75 9.54
CA GLU A 385 -47.10 9.69 9.22
C GLU A 385 -47.02 10.14 7.76
N PRO A 386 -48.14 10.20 7.02
CA PRO A 386 -48.14 10.67 5.64
C PRO A 386 -47.72 12.14 5.55
N PHE A 387 -47.19 12.52 4.39
CA PHE A 387 -47.05 13.91 3.99
C PHE A 387 -48.41 14.45 3.54
N ILE A 388 -48.59 15.76 3.68
CA ILE A 388 -49.71 16.47 3.06
C ILE A 388 -49.13 17.28 1.90
N VAL A 389 -49.45 16.88 0.67
CA VAL A 389 -49.01 17.54 -0.56
C VAL A 389 -50.25 17.91 -1.36
N GLU A 390 -50.40 19.20 -1.69
CA GLU A 390 -51.60 19.73 -2.36
C GLU A 390 -52.93 19.42 -1.65
N GLY A 391 -52.89 19.17 -0.34
CA GLY A 391 -54.06 18.82 0.45
C GLY A 391 -54.43 17.34 0.45
N GLU A 392 -53.65 16.48 -0.21
CA GLU A 392 -53.82 15.02 -0.19
C GLU A 392 -52.75 14.33 0.66
N GLU A 393 -53.15 13.25 1.33
CA GLU A 393 -52.22 12.37 2.06
C GLU A 393 -51.42 11.52 1.07
N THR A 394 -50.09 11.61 1.16
CA THR A 394 -49.17 10.77 0.39
C THR A 394 -48.01 10.28 1.24
N PHE A 395 -47.43 9.15 0.87
CA PHE A 395 -46.24 8.60 1.53
C PHE A 395 -44.96 8.87 0.73
N HIS A 396 -45.04 9.69 -0.30
CA HIS A 396 -43.88 10.10 -1.07
C HIS A 396 -44.02 11.54 -1.53
N THR A 397 -42.90 12.25 -1.59
CA THR A 397 -42.84 13.66 -1.98
C THR A 397 -41.41 13.99 -2.41
N ALA A 398 -41.23 15.04 -3.20
CA ALA A 398 -39.92 15.67 -3.34
C ALA A 398 -39.92 17.01 -2.61
N ILE A 399 -38.81 17.33 -1.95
CA ILE A 399 -38.59 18.60 -1.26
C ILE A 399 -37.64 19.44 -2.10
N VAL A 400 -38.09 20.62 -2.49
CA VAL A 400 -37.31 21.59 -3.26
C VAL A 400 -36.79 22.67 -2.30
N ASP A 401 -35.47 22.91 -2.36
CA ASP A 401 -34.71 23.86 -1.54
C ASP A 401 -34.97 23.73 -0.03
N ASP A 402 -35.14 22.49 0.43
CA ASP A 402 -35.40 22.14 1.84
C ASP A 402 -36.71 22.73 2.42
N GLU A 403 -37.56 23.36 1.61
CA GLU A 403 -38.76 24.09 2.06
C GLU A 403 -40.07 23.62 1.41
N HIS A 404 -40.04 23.31 0.10
CA HIS A 404 -41.27 23.14 -0.67
C HIS A 404 -41.53 21.68 -1.03
N HIS A 405 -42.61 21.13 -0.51
CA HIS A 405 -43.10 19.80 -0.89
C HIS A 405 -43.85 19.86 -2.22
N ILE A 406 -43.43 19.01 -3.17
CA ILE A 406 -44.05 18.88 -4.50
C ILE A 406 -44.57 17.45 -4.70
N SER A 407 -45.50 17.31 -5.64
CA SER A 407 -46.06 16.02 -6.02
C SER A 407 -45.02 15.13 -6.74
N TYR A 408 -45.26 13.82 -6.75
CA TYR A 408 -44.42 12.90 -7.52
C TYR A 408 -44.46 13.20 -9.03
N SER A 409 -45.61 13.66 -9.53
CA SER A 409 -45.78 13.99 -10.94
C SER A 409 -44.87 15.15 -11.36
N GLU A 410 -44.75 16.18 -10.53
CA GLU A 410 -43.84 17.32 -10.74
C GLU A 410 -42.39 16.86 -10.69
N TYR A 411 -42.03 16.07 -9.66
CA TYR A 411 -40.70 15.49 -9.56
C TYR A 411 -40.30 14.69 -10.81
N GLN A 412 -41.20 13.84 -11.33
CA GLN A 412 -40.90 13.02 -12.51
C GLN A 412 -40.81 13.82 -13.81
N ASN A 413 -41.53 14.93 -13.93
CA ASN A 413 -41.57 15.71 -15.17
C ASN A 413 -40.46 16.77 -15.25
N GLY A 414 -39.75 17.03 -14.14
CA GLY A 414 -38.61 17.95 -14.06
C GLY A 414 -39.00 19.41 -13.78
N TYR A 415 -40.27 19.72 -13.56
CA TYR A 415 -40.78 21.06 -13.28
C TYR A 415 -41.78 21.01 -12.12
N ALA A 416 -41.81 22.07 -11.30
CA ALA A 416 -42.77 22.18 -10.21
C ALA A 416 -43.42 23.56 -10.16
N GLU A 417 -44.63 23.65 -9.62
CA GLU A 417 -45.30 24.92 -9.34
C GLU A 417 -45.06 25.34 -7.88
N ILE A 418 -44.14 26.29 -7.68
CA ILE A 418 -43.80 26.80 -6.36
C ILE A 418 -44.23 28.26 -6.25
N ASN A 419 -45.06 28.58 -5.26
CA ASN A 419 -45.60 29.92 -5.03
C ASN A 419 -46.28 30.53 -6.28
N GLY A 420 -46.98 29.71 -7.08
CA GLY A 420 -47.68 30.12 -8.29
C GLY A 420 -46.77 30.38 -9.50
N LYS A 421 -45.52 29.87 -9.49
CA LYS A 421 -44.59 29.94 -10.62
C LYS A 421 -44.06 28.55 -10.95
N VAL A 422 -43.98 28.24 -12.24
CA VAL A 422 -43.30 27.05 -12.73
C VAL A 422 -41.79 27.27 -12.62
N VAL A 423 -41.10 26.36 -11.94
CA VAL A 423 -39.64 26.33 -11.80
C VAL A 423 -39.08 25.08 -12.47
N ASP A 424 -37.86 25.16 -12.99
CA ASP A 424 -37.10 24.02 -13.52
C ASP A 424 -36.33 23.37 -12.37
N LEU A 425 -36.63 22.12 -12.05
CA LEU A 425 -36.02 21.41 -10.93
C LEU A 425 -34.51 21.24 -11.07
N ALA A 426 -33.94 21.35 -12.28
CA ALA A 426 -32.51 21.28 -12.50
C ALA A 426 -31.73 22.44 -11.87
N ASP A 427 -32.38 23.58 -11.64
CA ASP A 427 -31.78 24.78 -11.04
C ASP A 427 -31.88 24.79 -9.50
N HIS A 428 -32.48 23.75 -8.90
CA HIS A 428 -32.82 23.70 -7.49
C HIS A 428 -32.25 22.46 -6.79
N LYS A 429 -32.16 22.53 -5.46
CA LYS A 429 -31.83 21.34 -4.65
C LYS A 429 -33.11 20.52 -4.47
N VAL A 430 -33.13 19.29 -4.97
CA VAL A 430 -34.32 18.42 -4.87
C VAL A 430 -33.98 17.14 -4.14
N GLU A 431 -34.74 16.83 -3.08
CA GLU A 431 -34.64 15.59 -2.31
C GLU A 431 -35.95 14.80 -2.43
N PHE A 432 -35.91 13.64 -3.07
CA PHE A 432 -37.04 12.71 -3.02
C PHE A 432 -37.05 11.92 -1.70
N ILE A 433 -38.24 11.75 -1.12
CA ILE A 433 -38.45 11.02 0.12
C ILE A 433 -39.71 10.15 0.00
N GLU A 434 -39.57 8.87 0.33
CA GLU A 434 -40.66 7.93 0.58
C GLU A 434 -40.69 7.54 2.07
N ARG A 435 -41.89 7.33 2.62
CA ARG A 435 -42.14 6.93 4.00
C ARG A 435 -42.84 5.59 4.06
N ALA A 436 -42.53 4.81 5.09
CA ALA A 436 -43.15 3.50 5.29
C ALA A 436 -44.66 3.60 5.58
N LYS A 437 -45.48 2.93 4.77
CA LYS A 437 -46.95 2.88 4.91
C LYS A 437 -47.43 2.01 6.08
N GLU A 438 -46.58 1.09 6.52
CA GLU A 438 -46.88 0.06 7.51
C GLU A 438 -45.62 -0.23 8.35
N ASP A 439 -45.81 -0.88 9.51
CA ASP A 439 -44.72 -1.45 10.30
C ASP A 439 -44.00 -2.53 9.48
N GLY A 440 -42.67 -2.63 9.63
CA GLY A 440 -41.89 -3.51 8.79
C GLY A 440 -40.49 -3.83 9.29
N TYR A 441 -39.83 -4.71 8.53
CA TYR A 441 -38.52 -5.24 8.85
C TYR A 441 -37.63 -5.23 7.62
N PHE A 442 -36.36 -4.94 7.83
CA PHE A 442 -35.31 -5.15 6.84
C PHE A 442 -34.00 -5.51 7.52
N PHE A 443 -33.11 -6.16 6.77
CA PHE A 443 -31.76 -6.45 7.22
C PHE A 443 -30.79 -5.42 6.65
N VAL A 444 -29.74 -5.10 7.40
CA VAL A 444 -28.56 -4.34 6.96
C VAL A 444 -27.32 -5.21 7.11
N GLY A 445 -26.47 -5.21 6.10
CA GLY A 445 -25.21 -5.96 6.08
C GLY A 445 -24.33 -5.57 4.90
N LEU A 446 -23.21 -6.28 4.72
CA LEU A 446 -22.38 -6.10 3.52
C LEU A 446 -22.80 -7.03 2.40
N THR A 447 -22.57 -6.63 1.15
CA THR A 447 -22.80 -7.47 -0.06
C THR A 447 -22.16 -8.86 0.04
N TYR A 448 -21.14 -9.00 0.88
CA TYR A 448 -20.37 -10.21 1.10
C TYR A 448 -20.90 -11.09 2.27
N HIS A 449 -21.76 -10.56 3.13
CA HIS A 449 -22.33 -11.29 4.26
C HIS A 449 -23.37 -12.31 3.81
N CYS A 450 -23.52 -13.38 4.58
CA CYS A 450 -24.51 -14.43 4.31
C CYS A 450 -25.93 -13.89 4.18
N ILE A 451 -26.30 -12.84 4.94
CA ILE A 451 -27.66 -12.27 4.92
C ILE A 451 -28.07 -11.71 3.55
N LEU A 452 -27.12 -11.18 2.76
CA LEU A 452 -27.37 -10.57 1.45
C LEU A 452 -27.04 -11.50 0.27
N ARG A 453 -26.80 -12.79 0.52
CA ARG A 453 -26.57 -13.74 -0.57
C ARG A 453 -27.87 -14.05 -1.27
N GLN A 454 -27.89 -13.93 -2.59
CA GLN A 454 -29.05 -14.27 -3.43
C GLN A 454 -29.67 -15.65 -3.15
N ARG A 455 -28.83 -16.63 -2.77
CA ARG A 455 -29.29 -17.99 -2.38
C ARG A 455 -30.11 -18.02 -1.09
N ASN A 456 -30.09 -16.95 -0.31
CA ASN A 456 -30.80 -16.79 0.95
C ASN A 456 -32.04 -15.88 0.82
N ASP A 457 -32.26 -15.19 -0.30
CA ASP A 457 -33.36 -14.21 -0.46
C ASP A 457 -34.73 -14.79 -0.07
N LYS A 458 -35.01 -16.04 -0.48
CA LYS A 458 -36.24 -16.73 -0.07
C LYS A 458 -36.31 -16.93 1.45
N THR A 459 -35.23 -17.41 2.07
CA THR A 459 -35.16 -17.60 3.52
C THR A 459 -35.35 -16.28 4.27
N VAL A 460 -34.78 -15.19 3.76
CA VAL A 460 -34.93 -13.83 4.31
C VAL A 460 -36.38 -13.36 4.22
N ARG A 461 -37.00 -13.49 3.03
CA ARG A 461 -38.40 -13.13 2.82
C ARG A 461 -39.36 -13.91 3.72
N ASP A 462 -39.23 -15.24 3.73
CA ASP A 462 -40.08 -16.13 4.54
C ASP A 462 -39.96 -15.76 6.04
N PHE A 463 -38.76 -15.37 6.50
CA PHE A 463 -38.54 -14.93 7.87
C PHE A 463 -39.19 -13.57 8.16
N ILE A 464 -39.04 -12.57 7.29
CA ILE A 464 -39.71 -11.27 7.43
C ILE A 464 -41.24 -11.43 7.48
N GLU A 465 -41.82 -12.27 6.62
CA GLU A 465 -43.25 -12.58 6.64
C GLU A 465 -43.69 -13.22 7.97
N THR A 466 -42.86 -14.10 8.53
CA THR A 466 -43.10 -14.70 9.85
C THR A 466 -43.08 -13.65 10.96
N LEU A 467 -42.14 -12.70 10.93
CA LEU A 467 -42.05 -11.61 11.89
C LEU A 467 -43.30 -10.71 11.85
N LYS A 468 -43.76 -10.37 10.64
CA LYS A 468 -45.00 -9.61 10.42
C LYS A 468 -46.23 -10.32 10.97
N ALA A 469 -46.34 -11.64 10.77
CA ALA A 469 -47.45 -12.44 11.27
C ALA A 469 -47.51 -12.54 12.81
N LYS A 470 -46.38 -12.31 13.50
CA LYS A 470 -46.25 -12.39 14.96
C LYS A 470 -46.32 -11.04 15.68
N ASP A 471 -46.60 -9.96 14.96
CA ASP A 471 -46.58 -8.59 15.50
C ASP A 471 -45.24 -8.25 16.18
N GLY A 472 -44.13 -8.76 15.64
CA GLY A 472 -42.78 -8.49 16.16
C GLY A 472 -42.39 -9.20 17.44
N ASN A 473 -43.15 -10.20 17.90
CA ASN A 473 -42.68 -11.09 18.96
C ASN A 473 -41.58 -12.02 18.43
N ILE A 474 -40.33 -11.59 18.57
CA ILE A 474 -39.14 -12.33 18.13
C ILE A 474 -38.55 -13.14 19.29
N GLU A 475 -38.52 -14.46 19.14
CA GLU A 475 -37.79 -15.34 20.06
C GLU A 475 -36.34 -15.53 19.59
N ILE A 476 -35.38 -15.50 20.52
CA ILE A 476 -33.95 -15.59 20.18
C ILE A 476 -33.59 -16.93 19.52
N GLU A 477 -34.28 -18.00 19.87
CA GLU A 477 -34.17 -19.31 19.23
C GLU A 477 -34.50 -19.25 17.73
N GLU A 478 -35.53 -18.49 17.33
CA GLU A 478 -35.92 -18.33 15.93
C GLU A 478 -34.87 -17.56 15.13
N LEU A 479 -34.31 -16.51 15.72
CA LEU A 479 -33.19 -15.77 15.14
C LEU A 479 -31.96 -16.65 14.96
N ARG A 480 -31.66 -17.54 15.92
CA ARG A 480 -30.57 -18.51 15.81
C ARG A 480 -30.82 -19.53 14.69
N GLU A 481 -32.04 -20.07 14.59
CA GLU A 481 -32.39 -20.99 13.51
C GLU A 481 -32.28 -20.32 12.14
N PHE A 482 -32.79 -19.08 12.02
CA PHE A 482 -32.66 -18.27 10.82
C PHE A 482 -31.20 -18.03 10.45
N GLN A 483 -30.39 -17.57 11.40
CA GLN A 483 -28.96 -17.33 11.21
C GLN A 483 -28.22 -18.60 10.76
N TRP A 484 -28.56 -19.75 11.35
CA TRP A 484 -27.98 -21.03 10.97
C TRP A 484 -28.35 -21.44 9.54
N LYS A 485 -29.58 -21.17 9.09
CA LYS A 485 -30.02 -21.45 7.71
C LYS A 485 -29.22 -20.61 6.71
N ILE A 486 -29.09 -19.30 6.93
CA ILE A 486 -28.39 -18.42 5.98
C ILE A 486 -26.88 -18.69 5.95
N ARG A 487 -26.26 -19.06 7.08
CA ARG A 487 -24.82 -19.37 7.21
C ARG A 487 -24.34 -20.51 6.30
N LYS A 488 -25.25 -21.37 5.84
CA LYS A 488 -24.92 -22.47 4.91
C LYS A 488 -24.52 -21.96 3.53
N ASN A 489 -24.97 -20.77 3.15
CA ASN A 489 -24.70 -20.18 1.84
C ASN A 489 -23.67 -19.06 1.98
N LYS A 490 -22.38 -19.42 2.02
CA LYS A 490 -21.27 -18.45 2.06
C LYS A 490 -20.88 -18.00 0.66
N LEU A 491 -20.25 -16.83 0.57
CA LEU A 491 -19.56 -16.40 -0.64
C LEU A 491 -18.41 -17.38 -0.96
N THR A 492 -18.17 -17.67 -2.23
CA THR A 492 -17.12 -18.62 -2.67
C THR A 492 -15.75 -18.25 -2.14
N GLU A 493 -15.38 -16.98 -2.21
CA GLU A 493 -14.10 -16.45 -1.70
C GLU A 493 -13.94 -16.66 -0.20
N VAL A 494 -15.03 -16.50 0.57
CA VAL A 494 -15.04 -16.82 2.01
C VAL A 494 -14.82 -18.32 2.21
N MET A 495 -15.51 -19.18 1.46
CA MET A 495 -15.35 -20.65 1.59
C MET A 495 -13.94 -21.12 1.27
N MET A 496 -13.23 -20.47 0.34
CA MET A 496 -11.86 -20.85 -0.02
C MET A 496 -10.83 -20.53 1.07
N ARG A 497 -11.18 -19.63 2.00
CA ARG A 497 -10.29 -19.15 3.08
C ARG A 497 -10.65 -19.72 4.46
N LEU A 498 -11.74 -20.52 4.55
CA LEU A 498 -12.12 -21.31 5.72
C LEU A 498 -11.61 -22.75 5.58
#